data_AF-A0A059KL35-F1
#
_entry.id   AF-A0A059KL35-F1
#
_cell.length_a   1.000
_cell.length_b   1.000
_cell.length_c   1.000
_cell.angle_alpha   90.00
_cell.angle_beta   90.00
_cell.angle_gamma   90.00
#
_symmetry.space_group_name_H-M   'P 1'
#
loop_
_entity.id
_entity.type
_entity.pdbx_description
1 polymer ?
#
loop_
_entity_poly.entity_id
_entity_poly.type
_entity_poly.pdbx_seq_one_letter_code
_entity_poly.pdbx_strand_id
1 'polypeptide(L)'
;MQVDGFVIEPGALDSLVIETVENLKKNTGRSDLLGHGLGVVWRRLQRNGMARYRDYGPFWFALKDELRRAGYPVGDETDPVIAARYRGSSGAHTLMAADTFRLYSLSTYAVGTNRFDLDGDGGEAFMLFDRDMEEAMPV
;
A
#
# COMPACT_ATOMS: atom_id res chain seq x y z
N MET A 1 -16.02 7.35 -7.07
CA MET A 1 -14.58 7.53 -7.30
C MET A 1 -14.24 6.68 -8.51
N GLN A 2 -14.01 7.31 -9.65
CA GLN A 2 -13.55 6.63 -10.85
C GLN A 2 -12.04 6.50 -10.73
N VAL A 3 -11.50 5.29 -10.87
CA VAL A 3 -10.07 5.00 -10.68
C VAL A 3 -9.51 4.55 -12.02
N ASP A 4 -9.20 5.51 -12.88
CA ASP A 4 -8.40 5.23 -14.07
C ASP A 4 -6.97 4.91 -13.58
N GLY A 5 -6.48 3.71 -13.91
CA GLY A 5 -5.16 3.22 -13.51
C GLY A 5 -4.86 3.19 -12.01
N PHE A 6 -5.90 3.10 -11.18
CA PHE A 6 -5.84 3.09 -9.71
C PHE A 6 -5.26 4.35 -9.05
N VAL A 7 -5.07 5.45 -9.78
CA VAL A 7 -4.56 6.70 -9.20
C VAL A 7 -5.65 7.39 -8.39
N ILE A 8 -5.32 7.81 -7.17
CA ILE A 8 -6.23 8.58 -6.32
C ILE A 8 -5.95 10.07 -6.54
N GLU A 9 -7.00 10.83 -6.82
CA GLU A 9 -6.93 12.29 -6.97
C GLU A 9 -6.25 12.96 -5.77
N PRO A 10 -5.22 13.82 -5.98
CA PRO A 10 -4.45 14.40 -4.89
C PRO A 10 -5.30 15.09 -3.81
N GLY A 11 -6.29 15.89 -4.20
CA GLY A 11 -7.15 16.61 -3.23
C GLY A 11 -8.05 15.70 -2.39
N ALA A 12 -8.43 14.52 -2.91
CA ALA A 12 -9.16 13.52 -2.14
C ALA A 12 -8.25 12.87 -1.09
N LEU A 13 -6.97 12.65 -1.44
CA LEU A 13 -5.98 12.08 -0.55
C LEU A 13 -5.58 13.05 0.57
N ASP A 14 -5.43 14.34 0.27
CA ASP A 14 -5.17 15.39 1.27
C ASP A 14 -6.26 15.40 2.36
N SER A 15 -7.53 15.41 1.94
CA SER A 15 -8.69 15.41 2.86
C SER A 15 -8.70 14.17 3.75
N LEU A 16 -8.44 12.99 3.15
CA LEU A 16 -8.39 11.72 3.86
C LEU A 16 -7.25 11.68 4.89
N VAL A 17 -6.07 12.21 4.55
CA VAL A 17 -4.93 12.29 5.47
C VAL A 17 -5.27 13.18 6.68
N ILE A 18 -5.84 14.38 6.43
CA ILE A 18 -6.23 15.31 7.50
C ILE A 18 -7.23 14.64 8.44
N GLU A 19 -8.29 14.05 7.90
CA GLU A 19 -9.32 13.37 8.69
C GLU A 19 -8.72 12.21 9.52
N THR A 20 -7.82 11.43 8.91
CA THR A 20 -7.21 10.28 9.59
C THR A 20 -6.28 10.71 10.73
N VAL A 21 -5.50 11.79 10.54
CA VAL A 21 -4.68 12.39 11.61
C VAL A 21 -5.56 12.85 12.77
N GLU A 22 -6.65 13.56 12.49
CA GLU A 22 -7.58 14.00 13.53
C GLU A 22 -8.19 12.83 14.30
N ASN A 23 -8.63 11.80 13.59
CA ASN A 23 -9.22 10.61 14.20
C ASN A 23 -8.19 9.83 15.03
N LEU A 24 -6.95 9.73 14.56
CA LEU A 24 -5.85 9.12 15.32
C LEU A 24 -5.59 9.87 16.62
N LYS A 25 -5.58 11.20 16.57
CA LYS A 25 -5.39 12.06 17.75
C LYS A 25 -6.55 11.92 18.73
N LYS A 26 -7.80 11.94 18.24
CA LYS A 26 -9.00 11.76 19.06
C LYS A 26 -9.01 10.40 19.78
N ASN A 27 -8.62 9.32 19.09
CA ASN A 27 -8.76 7.96 19.60
C ASN A 27 -7.54 7.45 20.38
N THR A 28 -6.34 7.99 20.12
CA THR A 28 -5.10 7.44 20.68
C THR A 28 -4.16 8.50 21.28
N GLY A 29 -4.48 9.78 21.13
CA GLY A 29 -3.60 10.89 21.54
C GLY A 29 -2.37 11.09 20.65
N ARG A 30 -2.19 10.29 19.59
CA ARG A 30 -1.03 10.37 18.67
C ARG A 30 -1.34 11.22 17.45
N SER A 31 -0.31 11.87 16.92
CA SER A 31 -0.38 12.64 15.66
C SER A 31 0.50 12.05 14.55
N ASP A 32 1.38 11.09 14.87
CA ASP A 32 2.22 10.41 13.89
C ASP A 32 1.42 9.32 13.15
N LEU A 33 0.71 9.75 12.11
CA LEU A 33 -0.05 8.86 11.25
C LEU A 33 0.84 7.85 10.54
N LEU A 34 1.97 8.31 10.01
CA LEU A 34 2.85 7.47 9.20
C LEU A 34 3.43 6.32 10.05
N GLY A 35 4.09 6.63 11.16
CA GLY A 35 4.67 5.60 12.03
C GLY A 35 3.62 4.65 12.60
N HIS A 36 2.46 5.18 13.00
CA HIS A 36 1.36 4.34 13.48
C HIS A 36 0.83 3.38 12.41
N GLY A 37 0.56 3.91 11.20
CA GLY A 37 0.00 3.14 10.10
C GLY A 37 0.96 2.11 9.54
N LEU A 38 2.24 2.44 9.37
CA LEU A 38 3.27 1.47 8.99
C LEU A 38 3.35 0.31 9.99
N GLY A 39 3.24 0.60 11.28
CA GLY A 39 3.16 -0.46 12.31
C GLY A 39 1.89 -1.33 12.18
N VAL A 40 0.75 -0.76 11.78
CA VAL A 40 -0.47 -1.54 11.50
C VAL A 40 -0.27 -2.44 10.29
N VAL A 41 0.30 -1.93 9.20
CA VAL A 41 0.62 -2.69 7.99
C VAL A 41 1.55 -3.85 8.33
N TRP A 42 2.66 -3.60 9.02
CA TRP A 42 3.61 -4.63 9.40
C TRP A 42 2.96 -5.75 10.24
N ARG A 43 2.22 -5.39 11.29
CA ARG A 43 1.50 -6.40 12.11
C ARG A 43 0.51 -7.21 11.29
N ARG A 44 -0.12 -6.61 10.28
CA ARG A 44 -1.07 -7.29 9.39
C ARG A 44 -0.35 -8.34 8.52
N LEU A 45 0.80 -8.00 7.94
CA LEU A 45 1.63 -8.92 7.17
C LEU A 45 2.13 -10.08 8.05
N GLN A 46 2.61 -9.79 9.26
CA GLN A 46 3.02 -10.82 10.22
C GLN A 46 1.88 -11.78 10.60
N ARG A 47 0.68 -11.24 10.83
CA ARG A 47 -0.46 -12.04 11.30
C ARG A 47 -1.10 -12.88 10.19
N ASN A 48 -1.18 -12.32 8.98
CA ASN A 48 -1.98 -12.88 7.89
C ASN A 48 -1.13 -13.52 6.78
N GLY A 49 0.19 -13.53 6.94
CA GLY A 49 1.17 -14.06 5.96
C GLY A 49 1.76 -12.97 5.07
N MET A 50 3.05 -13.10 4.75
CA MET A 50 3.78 -12.11 3.96
C MET A 50 3.20 -11.91 2.57
N ALA A 51 2.65 -12.96 1.94
CA ALA A 51 1.93 -12.92 0.66
C ALA A 51 0.76 -11.90 0.62
N ARG A 52 0.27 -11.42 1.78
CA ARG A 52 -0.76 -10.36 1.86
C ARG A 52 -0.26 -9.00 1.41
N TYR A 53 1.03 -8.84 1.14
CA TYR A 53 1.56 -7.66 0.46
C TYR A 53 0.83 -7.40 -0.87
N ARG A 54 0.37 -8.48 -1.52
CA ARG A 54 -0.41 -8.42 -2.77
C ARG A 54 -1.73 -7.67 -2.64
N ASP A 55 -2.32 -7.62 -1.45
CA ASP A 55 -3.56 -6.87 -1.23
C ASP A 55 -3.35 -5.36 -1.43
N TYR A 56 -2.11 -4.86 -1.38
CA TYR A 56 -1.77 -3.45 -1.65
C TYR A 56 -1.54 -3.16 -3.13
N GLY A 57 -1.53 -4.19 -3.98
CA GLY A 57 -1.40 -4.07 -5.43
C GLY A 57 -0.22 -3.18 -5.87
N PRO A 58 -0.40 -2.33 -6.88
CA PRO A 58 0.68 -1.51 -7.45
C PRO A 58 1.31 -0.52 -6.45
N PHE A 59 0.59 -0.16 -5.40
CA PHE A 59 1.09 0.72 -4.33
C PHE A 59 2.13 0.03 -3.44
N TRP A 60 2.27 -1.30 -3.51
CA TRP A 60 3.14 -2.06 -2.62
C TRP A 60 4.58 -1.54 -2.61
N PHE A 61 5.21 -1.31 -3.76
CA PHE A 61 6.62 -0.91 -3.79
C PHE A 61 6.87 0.48 -3.19
N ALA A 62 5.93 1.42 -3.36
CA ALA A 62 5.99 2.72 -2.70
C ALA A 62 5.81 2.58 -1.18
N LEU A 63 4.86 1.76 -0.73
CA LEU A 63 4.63 1.47 0.68
C LEU A 63 5.82 0.73 1.32
N LYS A 64 6.43 -0.22 0.61
CA LYS A 64 7.62 -0.97 1.02
C LYS A 64 8.80 -0.05 1.27
N ASP A 65 9.01 0.95 0.42
CA ASP A 65 10.04 1.98 0.63
C ASP A 65 9.83 2.73 1.96
N GLU A 66 8.59 3.10 2.28
CA GLU A 66 8.28 3.75 3.58
C GLU A 66 8.48 2.80 4.77
N LEU A 67 8.08 1.53 4.65
CA LEU A 67 8.34 0.50 5.66
C LEU A 67 9.85 0.32 5.90
N ARG A 68 10.64 0.24 4.83
CA ARG A 68 12.09 0.08 4.90
C ARG A 68 12.76 1.30 5.53
N ARG A 69 12.35 2.53 5.17
CA ARG A 69 12.84 3.77 5.80
C ARG A 69 12.52 3.84 7.29
N ALA A 70 11.39 3.26 7.71
CA ALA A 70 11.00 3.13 9.11
C ALA A 70 11.69 1.94 9.85
N GLY A 71 12.55 1.17 9.17
CA GLY A 71 13.35 0.10 9.76
C GLY A 71 12.67 -1.27 9.82
N TYR A 72 11.56 -1.49 9.10
CA TYR A 72 10.91 -2.80 9.04
C TYR A 72 11.67 -3.75 8.09
N PRO A 73 11.80 -5.05 8.43
CA PRO A 73 12.57 -6.02 7.65
C PRO A 73 11.73 -6.59 6.50
N VAL A 74 11.48 -5.79 5.48
CA VAL A 74 10.67 -6.15 4.30
C VAL A 74 11.51 -6.52 3.07
N GLY A 75 12.83 -6.47 3.17
CA GLY A 75 13.76 -6.70 2.05
C GLY A 75 13.93 -5.49 1.12
N ASP A 76 14.66 -5.69 0.02
CA ASP A 76 15.15 -4.64 -0.88
C ASP A 76 14.63 -4.76 -2.33
N GLU A 77 13.98 -5.87 -2.69
CA GLU A 77 13.35 -6.05 -4.00
C GLU A 77 12.34 -4.93 -4.27
N THR A 78 12.42 -4.33 -5.46
CA THR A 78 11.59 -3.18 -5.81
C THR A 78 11.42 -3.08 -7.33
N ASP A 79 10.29 -2.51 -7.75
CA ASP A 79 10.12 -1.96 -9.09
C ASP A 79 10.12 -0.42 -8.99
N PRO A 80 11.22 0.26 -9.37
CA PRO A 80 11.33 1.71 -9.24
C PRO A 80 10.31 2.48 -10.09
N VAL A 81 9.89 1.94 -11.23
CA VAL A 81 8.94 2.60 -12.15
C VAL A 81 7.55 2.58 -11.53
N ILE A 82 7.12 1.43 -11.06
CA ILE A 82 5.84 1.27 -10.34
C ILE A 82 5.86 2.05 -9.02
N ALA A 83 6.95 1.98 -8.26
CA ALA A 83 7.10 2.73 -7.02
C ALA A 83 7.00 4.25 -7.25
N ALA A 84 7.56 4.77 -8.34
CA ALA A 84 7.46 6.19 -8.67
C ALA A 84 6.04 6.59 -9.09
N ARG A 85 5.36 5.77 -9.91
CA ARG A 85 3.99 6.04 -10.39
C ARG A 85 2.95 6.05 -9.27
N TYR A 86 3.11 5.16 -8.28
CA TYR A 86 2.13 4.96 -7.20
C TYR A 86 2.55 5.59 -5.86
N ARG A 87 3.58 6.44 -5.85
CA ARG A 87 3.98 7.21 -4.66
C ARG A 87 3.06 8.42 -4.48
N GLY A 88 2.59 8.63 -3.24
CA GLY A 88 1.87 9.85 -2.87
C GLY A 88 2.81 11.04 -2.65
N SER A 89 2.26 12.24 -2.47
CA SER A 89 3.04 13.47 -2.21
C SER A 89 3.91 13.42 -0.95
N SER A 90 3.68 12.47 -0.05
CA SER A 90 4.47 12.18 1.14
C SER A 90 4.30 10.71 1.56
N GLY A 91 5.04 10.26 2.58
CA GLY A 91 4.87 8.93 3.15
C GLY A 91 3.46 8.68 3.69
N ALA A 92 2.86 9.67 4.37
CA ALA A 92 1.48 9.56 4.87
C ALA A 92 0.46 9.43 3.72
N HIS A 93 0.64 10.17 2.64
CA HIS A 93 -0.19 10.06 1.45
C HIS A 93 -0.02 8.69 0.77
N THR A 94 1.22 8.20 0.66
CA THR A 94 1.51 6.85 0.14
C THR A 94 0.83 5.77 0.97
N LEU A 95 0.93 5.85 2.29
CA LEU A 95 0.26 4.95 3.23
C LEU A 95 -1.26 4.95 3.02
N MET A 96 -1.88 6.14 2.98
CA MET A 96 -3.33 6.25 2.82
C MET A 96 -3.78 5.72 1.46
N ALA A 97 -3.05 6.04 0.39
CA ALA A 97 -3.39 5.55 -0.94
C ALA A 97 -3.32 4.01 -1.00
N ALA A 98 -2.27 3.42 -0.41
CA ALA A 98 -2.11 1.98 -0.34
C ALA A 98 -3.21 1.30 0.50
N ASP A 99 -3.60 1.86 1.66
CA ASP A 99 -4.67 1.28 2.48
C ASP A 99 -6.06 1.44 1.82
N THR A 100 -6.32 2.57 1.16
CA THR A 100 -7.52 2.77 0.34
C THR A 100 -7.58 1.76 -0.80
N PHE A 101 -6.50 1.58 -1.55
CA PHE A 101 -6.42 0.57 -2.60
C PHE A 101 -6.64 -0.82 -2.02
N ARG A 102 -6.06 -1.13 -0.87
CA ARG A 102 -6.26 -2.44 -0.23
C ARG A 102 -7.73 -2.73 0.07
N LEU A 103 -8.45 -1.76 0.61
CA LEU A 103 -9.88 -1.93 0.88
C LEU A 103 -10.67 -2.17 -0.41
N TYR A 104 -10.36 -1.41 -1.46
CA TYR A 104 -10.90 -1.64 -2.80
C TYR A 104 -10.57 -3.06 -3.31
N SER A 105 -9.29 -3.44 -3.27
CA SER A 105 -8.80 -4.72 -3.78
C SER A 105 -9.48 -5.91 -3.10
N LEU A 106 -9.65 -5.87 -1.77
CA LEU A 106 -10.33 -6.91 -1.01
C LEU A 106 -11.83 -7.01 -1.31
N SER A 107 -12.45 -5.94 -1.81
CA SER A 107 -13.85 -5.92 -2.22
C SER A 107 -14.07 -6.31 -3.69
N THR A 108 -13.03 -6.16 -4.52
CA THR A 108 -13.12 -6.29 -5.98
C THR A 108 -12.45 -7.57 -6.50
N TYR A 109 -11.31 -7.96 -5.96
CA TYR A 109 -10.53 -9.08 -6.45
C TYR A 109 -10.59 -10.28 -5.51
N ALA A 110 -10.29 -11.46 -6.08
CA ALA A 110 -10.02 -12.64 -5.27
C ALA A 110 -8.81 -12.39 -4.36
N VAL A 111 -8.92 -12.87 -3.11
CA VAL A 111 -7.81 -12.80 -2.14
C VAL A 111 -6.56 -13.45 -2.73
N GLY A 112 -5.43 -12.74 -2.63
CA GLY A 112 -4.15 -13.22 -3.14
C GLY A 112 -3.90 -12.98 -4.63
N THR A 113 -4.79 -12.24 -5.32
CA THR A 113 -4.53 -11.77 -6.69
C THR A 113 -3.17 -11.06 -6.75
N ASN A 114 -2.40 -11.34 -7.79
CA ASN A 114 -1.17 -10.63 -8.10
C ASN A 114 -1.21 -9.98 -9.49
N ARG A 115 -2.36 -9.99 -10.16
CA ARG A 115 -2.54 -9.47 -11.51
C ARG A 115 -3.43 -8.24 -11.48
N PHE A 116 -2.95 -7.13 -12.03
CA PHE A 116 -3.63 -5.83 -12.02
C PHE A 116 -3.59 -5.19 -13.41
N ASP A 117 -4.73 -4.65 -13.86
CA ASP A 117 -4.79 -3.87 -15.10
C ASP A 117 -4.54 -2.39 -14.76
N LEU A 118 -3.34 -1.89 -15.08
CA LEU A 118 -2.91 -0.54 -14.69
C LEU A 118 -3.35 0.54 -15.67
N ASP A 119 -3.74 0.17 -16.88
CA ASP A 119 -4.02 1.12 -17.95
C ASP A 119 -5.49 1.10 -18.35
N GLY A 120 -6.29 0.16 -17.83
CA GLY A 120 -7.76 0.14 -17.98
C GLY A 120 -8.26 -0.21 -19.39
N ASP A 121 -7.35 -0.27 -20.35
CA ASP A 121 -7.61 -0.54 -21.76
C ASP A 121 -7.52 -2.05 -22.11
N GLY A 122 -7.39 -2.93 -21.11
CA GLY A 122 -7.27 -4.38 -21.32
C GLY A 122 -5.93 -4.80 -21.93
N GLY A 123 -4.88 -4.00 -21.72
CA GLY A 123 -3.51 -4.27 -22.15
C GLY A 123 -2.81 -5.38 -21.35
N GLU A 124 -1.48 -5.40 -21.39
CA GLU A 124 -0.71 -6.35 -20.61
C GLU A 124 -0.88 -6.07 -19.11
N ALA A 125 -1.36 -7.07 -18.37
CA ALA A 125 -1.59 -6.91 -16.95
C ALA A 125 -0.26 -6.90 -16.20
N PHE A 126 -0.13 -5.95 -15.27
CA PHE A 126 0.98 -5.93 -14.33
C PHE A 126 0.87 -7.11 -13.37
N MET A 127 1.98 -7.85 -13.25
CA MET A 127 2.14 -8.96 -12.32
C MET A 127 2.97 -8.48 -11.13
N LEU A 128 2.31 -8.30 -9.99
CA LEU A 128 2.97 -7.96 -8.74
C LEU A 128 3.73 -9.17 -8.19
N PHE A 129 5.05 -9.06 -8.15
CA PHE A 129 5.93 -10.06 -7.57
C PHE A 129 7.01 -9.38 -6.75
N ASP A 130 7.14 -9.76 -5.48
CA ASP A 130 8.20 -9.30 -4.59
C ASP A 130 8.85 -10.52 -3.97
N ARG A 131 10.02 -10.88 -4.50
CA ARG A 131 10.74 -12.09 -4.09
C ARG A 131 10.97 -12.15 -2.57
N ASP A 132 11.32 -11.04 -1.93
CA ASP A 132 11.58 -11.04 -0.49
C ASP A 132 10.34 -11.42 0.31
N MET A 133 9.17 -10.96 -0.14
CA MET A 133 7.90 -11.25 0.52
C MET A 133 7.40 -12.68 0.24
N GLU A 134 7.70 -13.22 -0.94
CA GLU A 134 7.38 -14.60 -1.32
C GLU A 134 8.28 -15.61 -0.59
N GLU A 135 9.58 -15.29 -0.45
CA GLU A 135 10.56 -16.14 0.22
C GLU A 135 10.53 -16.01 1.75
N ALA A 136 9.98 -14.91 2.29
CA ALA A 136 9.73 -14.74 3.72
C ALA A 136 8.59 -15.62 4.27
N MET A 137 7.96 -16.46 3.43
CA MET A 137 7.02 -17.46 3.91
C MET A 137 7.76 -18.51 4.75
N PRO A 138 7.34 -18.77 6.01
CA PRO A 138 7.87 -19.92 6.73
C PRO A 138 7.52 -21.19 5.96
N VAL A 139 8.53 -22.06 5.80
CA VAL A 139 8.38 -23.45 5.35
C VAL A 139 7.43 -24.21 6.28
#